data_AF-A0A0K1Y4X0-F1
#
_entry.id   AF-A0A0K1Y4X0-F1
#
_cell.length_a   1.000
_cell.length_b   1.000
_cell.length_c   1.000
_cell.angle_alpha   90.00
_cell.angle_beta   90.00
_cell.angle_gamma   90.00
#
_symmetry.space_group_name_H-M   'P 1'
#
loop_
_entity.id
_entity.type
_entity.pdbx_description
1 polymer ?
#
loop_
_entity_poly.entity_id
_entity_poly.type
_entity_poly.pdbx_seq_one_letter_code
_entity_poly.pdbx_strand_id
1 'polypeptide(L)'
;GLFQVINHGVPEKLMVEAMEVYKEFFALPAEEKEKFQPKGEPAKFELPLEQKAKLYVEGERRCNEEFLYWKDTLAHGCYPLHEELLNSWPEKPPTYRDVIAKYSVEVRKLTMRILDYICEGLGLKL
;
A
#
# COMPACT_ATOMS: atom_id res chain seq x y z
N GLY A 1 14.34 -10.84 -13.71
CA GLY A 1 14.11 -10.79 -12.25
C GLY A 1 12.63 -10.67 -11.94
N LEU A 2 11.81 -11.66 -12.31
CA LEU A 2 10.42 -11.78 -11.89
C LEU A 2 10.09 -13.27 -11.76
N PHE A 3 9.38 -13.64 -10.70
CA PHE A 3 8.94 -15.01 -10.42
C PHE A 3 7.67 -14.96 -9.57
N GLN A 4 6.89 -16.04 -9.61
CA GLN A 4 5.77 -16.23 -8.70
C GLN A 4 6.20 -17.14 -7.55
N VAL A 5 5.68 -16.90 -6.36
CA VAL A 5 5.92 -17.74 -5.19
C VAL A 5 4.61 -18.43 -4.82
N ILE A 6 4.65 -19.75 -4.68
CA ILE A 6 3.56 -20.55 -4.13
C ILE A 6 3.99 -21.09 -2.76
N ASN A 7 3.03 -21.54 -1.94
CA ASN A 7 3.31 -22.02 -0.58
C ASN A 7 4.13 -21.01 0.27
N HIS A 8 3.87 -19.72 0.06
CA HIS A 8 4.65 -18.61 0.64
C HIS A 8 4.39 -18.37 2.13
N GLY A 9 3.45 -19.09 2.75
CA GLY A 9 3.17 -19.01 4.19
C GLY A 9 2.27 -17.85 4.63
N VAL A 10 2.06 -16.82 3.81
CA VAL A 10 1.00 -15.82 4.05
C VAL A 10 -0.38 -16.51 4.03
N PRO A 11 -1.20 -16.39 5.10
CA PRO A 11 -2.50 -17.07 5.16
C PRO A 11 -3.45 -16.62 4.05
N GLU A 12 -4.03 -17.57 3.31
CA GLU A 12 -4.94 -17.29 2.19
C GLU A 12 -6.14 -16.43 2.62
N LYS A 13 -6.77 -16.79 3.75
CA LYS A 13 -7.88 -16.03 4.31
C LYS A 13 -7.52 -14.55 4.53
N LEU A 14 -6.32 -14.27 5.02
CA LEU A 14 -5.86 -12.89 5.25
C LEU A 14 -5.63 -12.13 3.94
N MET A 15 -5.15 -12.81 2.89
CA MET A 15 -5.03 -12.20 1.56
C MET A 15 -6.40 -11.82 0.99
N VAL A 16 -7.40 -12.70 1.15
CA VAL A 16 -8.78 -12.44 0.72
C VAL A 16 -9.36 -11.26 1.49
N GLU A 17 -9.26 -11.26 2.83
CA GLU A 17 -9.73 -10.16 3.69
C GLU A 17 -9.06 -8.82 3.31
N ALA A 18 -7.73 -8.81 3.07
CA ALA A 18 -7.02 -7.61 2.66
C ALA A 18 -7.52 -7.07 1.32
N MET A 19 -7.73 -7.95 0.34
CA MET A 19 -8.28 -7.57 -0.95
C MET A 19 -9.72 -7.04 -0.87
N GLU A 20 -10.55 -7.60 0.00
CA GLU A 20 -11.92 -7.14 0.26
C GLU A 20 -11.92 -5.74 0.90
N VAL A 21 -11.09 -5.52 1.91
CA VAL A 21 -10.91 -4.22 2.57
C VAL A 21 -10.49 -3.13 1.59
N TYR A 22 -9.55 -3.42 0.67
CA TYR A 22 -9.18 -2.46 -0.37
C TYR A 22 -10.34 -2.15 -1.30
N LYS A 23 -11.10 -3.17 -1.74
CA LYS A 23 -12.29 -2.97 -2.59
C LYS A 23 -13.34 -2.10 -1.88
N GLU A 24 -13.60 -2.37 -0.61
CA GLU A 24 -14.53 -1.58 0.21
C GLU A 24 -14.09 -0.13 0.33
N PHE A 25 -12.80 0.13 0.59
CA PHE A 25 -12.27 1.50 0.61
C PHE A 25 -12.50 2.23 -0.72
N PHE A 26 -12.17 1.61 -1.86
CA PHE A 26 -12.34 2.26 -3.17
C PHE A 26 -13.82 2.41 -3.58
N ALA A 27 -14.71 1.58 -3.04
CA ALA A 27 -16.15 1.69 -3.22
C ALA A 27 -16.81 2.79 -2.35
N LEU A 28 -16.08 3.39 -1.40
CA LEU A 28 -16.59 4.53 -0.63
C LEU A 28 -16.91 5.74 -1.53
N PRO A 29 -17.82 6.63 -1.07
CA PRO A 29 -18.07 7.91 -1.72
C PRO A 29 -16.78 8.74 -1.90
N ALA A 30 -16.74 9.59 -2.93
CA ALA A 30 -15.57 10.41 -3.24
C ALA A 30 -15.16 11.28 -2.04
N GLU A 31 -16.13 11.83 -1.31
CA GLU A 31 -15.93 12.71 -0.16
C GLU A 31 -15.19 12.03 1.00
N GLU A 32 -15.36 10.71 1.15
CA GLU A 32 -14.62 9.93 2.15
C GLU A 32 -13.18 9.68 1.72
N LYS A 33 -12.96 9.49 0.42
CA LYS A 33 -11.64 9.21 -0.18
C LYS A 33 -10.79 10.48 -0.33
N GLU A 34 -11.41 11.61 -0.64
CA GLU A 34 -10.79 12.93 -0.78
C GLU A 34 -10.08 13.41 0.49
N LYS A 35 -10.47 12.89 1.67
CA LYS A 35 -9.77 13.14 2.94
C LYS A 35 -8.29 12.75 2.89
N PHE A 36 -7.92 11.81 2.02
CA PHE A 36 -6.56 11.34 1.82
C PHE A 36 -5.84 12.04 0.67
N GLN A 37 -6.52 12.90 -0.11
CA GLN A 37 -5.85 13.61 -1.19
C GLN A 37 -4.92 14.69 -0.62
N PRO A 38 -3.68 14.81 -1.13
CA PRO A 38 -2.79 15.90 -0.77
C PRO A 38 -3.45 17.25 -1.05
N LYS A 39 -3.43 18.17 -0.07
CA LYS A 39 -3.88 19.55 -0.27
C LYS A 39 -2.82 20.32 -1.05
N GLY A 40 -3.20 20.94 -2.16
CA GLY A 40 -2.30 21.76 -2.98
C GLY A 40 -2.31 21.33 -4.44
N GLU A 41 -1.19 21.54 -5.14
CA GLU A 41 -1.03 21.14 -6.54
C GLU A 41 -1.26 19.62 -6.70
N PRO A 42 -1.80 19.17 -7.85
CA PRO A 42 -2.03 17.75 -8.11
C PRO A 42 -0.70 17.01 -7.94
N ALA A 43 -0.56 16.24 -6.87
CA ALA A 43 0.71 15.58 -6.55
C ALA A 43 0.92 14.39 -7.49
N LYS A 44 2.05 14.36 -8.19
CA LYS A 44 2.50 13.15 -8.89
C LYS A 44 2.55 12.02 -7.86
N PHE A 45 2.28 10.79 -8.27
CA PHE A 45 2.53 9.67 -7.36
C PHE A 45 3.99 9.73 -6.91
N GLU A 46 4.17 9.90 -5.61
CA GLU A 46 5.45 9.90 -4.93
C GLU A 46 5.31 9.00 -3.72
N LEU A 47 6.35 8.22 -3.43
CA LEU A 47 6.35 7.44 -2.20
C LEU A 47 6.24 8.42 -1.01
N PRO A 48 5.24 8.28 -0.12
CA PRO A 48 5.09 9.21 0.99
C PRO A 48 6.33 9.12 1.89
N LEU A 49 7.19 10.15 1.87
CA LEU A 49 8.38 10.22 2.75
C LEU A 49 7.98 10.14 4.23
N GLU A 50 6.83 10.74 4.57
CA GLU A 50 6.23 10.68 5.90
C GLU A 50 5.51 9.36 6.19
N GLN A 51 5.42 8.44 5.22
CA GLN A 51 4.70 7.16 5.29
C GLN A 51 3.19 7.28 5.54
N LYS A 52 2.64 8.49 5.67
CA LYS A 52 1.21 8.73 5.85
C LYS A 52 0.40 8.35 4.62
N ALA A 53 -0.86 7.95 4.82
CA ALA A 53 -1.74 7.63 3.72
C ALA A 53 -2.04 8.84 2.84
N LYS A 54 -1.87 8.65 1.53
CA LYS A 54 -2.17 9.63 0.49
C LYS A 54 -2.90 8.95 -0.66
N LEU A 55 -3.98 9.57 -1.12
CA LEU A 55 -4.71 9.16 -2.31
C LEU A 55 -4.30 10.06 -3.48
N TYR A 56 -3.88 9.42 -4.56
CA TYR A 56 -3.53 10.04 -5.83
C TYR A 56 -4.63 9.68 -6.82
N VAL A 57 -5.45 10.67 -7.19
CA VAL A 57 -6.51 10.52 -8.19
C VAL A 57 -5.99 11.09 -9.49
N GLU A 58 -5.99 10.27 -10.55
CA GLU A 58 -5.57 10.72 -11.86
C GLU A 58 -6.79 11.28 -12.62
N GLY A 59 -6.77 12.58 -12.97
CA GLY A 59 -7.92 13.18 -13.64
C GLY A 59 -7.77 14.66 -14.01
N GLU A 60 -6.91 15.40 -13.32
CA GLU A 60 -6.61 16.78 -13.68
C GLU A 60 -5.29 16.84 -14.45
N ARG A 61 -5.39 17.16 -15.75
CA ARG A 61 -4.24 17.29 -16.64
C ARG A 61 -3.29 18.35 -16.07
N ARG A 62 -2.11 17.94 -15.60
CA ARG A 62 -1.05 18.88 -15.22
C ARG A 62 -0.62 19.66 -16.46
N CYS A 63 -0.20 20.91 -16.28
CA CYS A 63 0.34 21.73 -17.38
C CYS A 63 1.59 21.13 -18.06
N ASN A 64 2.21 20.09 -17.49
CA ASN A 64 3.47 19.51 -17.94
C ASN A 64 3.45 17.98 -18.13
N GLU A 65 2.30 17.31 -18.10
CA GLU A 65 2.20 15.86 -18.36
C GLU A 65 1.63 15.55 -19.74
N GLU A 66 2.39 14.80 -20.54
CA GLU A 66 1.98 14.38 -21.88
C GLU A 66 0.92 13.26 -21.87
N PHE A 67 0.91 12.43 -20.82
CA PHE A 67 0.01 11.29 -20.67
C PHE A 67 -0.39 11.08 -19.21
N LEU A 68 -1.61 10.58 -19.02
CA LEU A 68 -2.19 10.25 -17.71
C LEU A 68 -2.40 8.73 -17.61
N TYR A 69 -2.22 8.16 -16.42
CA TYR A 69 -2.53 6.75 -16.17
C TYR A 69 -4.00 6.59 -15.77
N TRP A 70 -4.71 5.64 -16.38
CA TRP A 70 -6.07 5.31 -15.93
C TRP A 70 -6.04 4.49 -14.63
N LYS A 71 -5.73 5.15 -13.50
CA LYS A 71 -5.70 4.54 -12.17
C LYS A 71 -5.80 5.60 -11.07
N ASP A 72 -6.41 5.21 -9.97
CA ASP A 72 -6.24 5.87 -8.68
C ASP A 72 -5.29 5.05 -7.80
N THR A 73 -4.53 5.69 -6.93
CA THR A 73 -3.56 5.01 -6.05
C THR A 73 -3.67 5.50 -4.62
N LEU A 74 -4.00 4.61 -3.69
CA LEU A 74 -3.79 4.84 -2.26
C LEU A 74 -2.41 4.33 -1.87
N ALA A 75 -1.58 5.18 -1.28
CA ALA A 75 -0.22 4.84 -0.85
C ALA A 75 -0.02 5.19 0.61
N HIS A 76 0.55 4.27 1.38
CA HIS A 76 0.98 4.50 2.76
C HIS A 76 2.15 3.57 3.09
N GLY A 77 2.91 3.89 4.13
CA GLY A 77 3.88 2.97 4.69
C GLY A 77 3.20 1.82 5.42
N CYS A 78 3.94 0.72 5.57
CA CYS A 78 3.45 -0.53 6.17
C CYS A 78 4.38 -1.09 7.25
N TYR A 79 5.52 -0.46 7.53
CA TYR A 79 6.45 -0.87 8.57
C TYR A 79 7.46 0.25 8.91
N PRO A 80 7.83 0.45 10.20
CA PRO A 80 7.29 -0.21 11.39
C PRO A 80 5.87 0.24 11.71
N LEU A 81 5.03 -0.65 12.24
CA LEU A 81 3.64 -0.36 12.60
C LEU A 81 3.58 0.39 13.95
N HIS A 82 3.87 1.69 13.91
CA HIS A 82 3.71 2.59 15.05
C HIS A 82 2.35 3.30 15.00
N GLU A 83 1.92 3.85 16.13
CA GLU A 83 0.59 4.42 16.30
C GLU A 83 0.31 5.58 15.32
N GLU A 84 1.26 6.49 15.11
CA GLU A 84 1.09 7.60 14.17
C GLU A 84 0.86 7.13 12.72
N LEU A 85 1.56 6.06 12.31
CA LEU A 85 1.37 5.46 10.99
C LEU A 85 -0.02 4.86 10.87
N LEU A 86 -0.45 4.04 11.84
CA LEU A 86 -1.78 3.43 11.83
C LEU A 86 -2.89 4.47 11.85
N ASN A 87 -2.71 5.55 12.62
CA ASN A 87 -3.66 6.66 12.68
C ASN A 87 -3.72 7.46 11.37
N SER A 88 -2.67 7.40 10.54
CA SER A 88 -2.70 8.00 9.21
C SER A 88 -3.50 7.18 8.18
N TRP A 89 -3.76 5.90 8.43
CA TRP A 89 -4.47 5.02 7.50
C TRP A 89 -5.99 5.25 7.52
N PRO A 90 -6.72 4.81 6.47
CA PRO A 90 -8.17 4.84 6.46
C PRO A 90 -8.85 4.25 7.70
N GLU A 91 -9.83 4.98 8.24
CA GLU A 91 -10.74 4.51 9.29
C GLU A 91 -11.93 3.72 8.72
N LYS A 92 -12.23 3.94 7.44
CA LYS A 92 -13.26 3.23 6.69
C LYS A 92 -12.59 2.39 5.60
N PRO A 93 -12.98 1.12 5.41
CA PRO A 93 -13.87 0.35 6.28
C PRO A 93 -13.29 0.17 7.70
N PRO A 94 -14.13 -0.07 8.74
CA PRO A 94 -13.67 -0.18 10.13
C PRO A 94 -12.57 -1.23 10.36
N THR A 95 -12.54 -2.26 9.52
CA THR A 95 -11.56 -3.35 9.56
C THR A 95 -10.24 -3.02 8.86
N TYR A 96 -10.14 -1.86 8.20
CA TYR A 96 -9.00 -1.53 7.33
C TYR A 96 -7.68 -1.64 8.06
N ARG A 97 -7.54 -0.91 9.18
CA ARG A 97 -6.28 -0.84 9.91
C ARG A 97 -5.86 -2.21 10.43
N ASP A 98 -6.79 -2.96 11.01
CA ASP A 98 -6.52 -4.27 11.60
C ASP A 98 -6.09 -5.31 10.57
N VAL A 99 -6.81 -5.40 9.46
CA VAL A 99 -6.56 -6.39 8.40
C VAL A 99 -5.25 -6.05 7.67
N ILE A 100 -5.07 -4.79 7.27
CA ILE A 100 -3.88 -4.38 6.52
C ILE A 100 -2.62 -4.41 7.40
N ALA A 101 -2.72 -4.16 8.71
CA ALA A 101 -1.61 -4.30 9.64
C ALA A 101 -1.13 -5.75 9.73
N LYS A 102 -2.06 -6.70 9.93
CA LYS A 102 -1.75 -8.15 9.96
C LYS A 102 -1.13 -8.60 8.64
N TYR A 103 -1.73 -8.19 7.52
CA TYR A 103 -1.25 -8.52 6.19
C TYR A 103 0.18 -8.01 5.94
N SER A 104 0.45 -6.75 6.33
CA SER A 104 1.77 -6.11 6.21
C SER A 104 2.87 -6.86 6.95
N VAL A 105 2.57 -7.39 8.15
CA VAL A 105 3.51 -8.21 8.93
C VAL A 105 3.85 -9.51 8.21
N GLU A 106 2.84 -10.23 7.69
CA GLU A 106 3.06 -11.51 7.01
C GLU A 106 3.79 -11.34 5.68
N VAL A 107 3.45 -10.30 4.90
CA VAL A 107 4.18 -9.98 3.66
C VAL A 107 5.62 -9.59 3.97
N ARG A 108 5.88 -8.78 5.01
CA ARG A 108 7.26 -8.45 5.40
C ARG A 108 8.07 -9.68 5.76
N LYS A 109 7.52 -10.64 6.50
CA LYS A 109 8.20 -11.91 6.80
C LYS A 109 8.58 -12.65 5.52
N LEU A 110 7.68 -12.71 4.54
CA LEU A 110 7.95 -13.30 3.23
C LEU A 110 9.07 -12.54 2.49
N THR A 111 8.99 -11.21 2.42
CA THR A 111 10.00 -10.37 1.77
C THR A 111 11.38 -10.59 2.37
N MET A 112 11.50 -10.65 3.70
CA MET A 112 12.78 -10.88 4.37
C MET A 112 13.37 -12.26 4.05
N ARG A 113 12.55 -13.32 3.97
CA ARG A 113 13.02 -14.65 3.55
C ARG A 113 13.50 -14.67 2.10
N ILE A 114 12.77 -14.00 1.20
CA ILE A 114 13.19 -13.90 -0.20
C ILE A 114 14.51 -13.14 -0.32
N LEU A 115 14.65 -12.04 0.41
CA LEU A 115 15.88 -11.25 0.43
C LEU A 115 17.06 -12.07 0.95
N ASP A 116 16.87 -12.85 2.01
CA ASP A 116 17.88 -13.75 2.55
C ASP A 116 18.37 -14.76 1.49
N TYR A 117 17.45 -15.42 0.76
CA TYR A 117 17.82 -16.32 -0.33
C TYR A 117 18.54 -15.63 -1.50
N ILE A 118 18.15 -14.39 -1.83
CA ILE A 118 18.85 -13.60 -2.84
C ILE A 118 20.27 -13.28 -2.36
N CYS A 119 20.44 -12.88 -1.10
CA CYS A 119 21.74 -12.63 -0.49
C CYS A 119 22.61 -13.89 -0.53
N GLU A 120 22.08 -15.05 -0.12
CA GLU A 120 22.79 -16.34 -0.17
C GLU A 120 23.27 -16.66 -1.59
N GLY A 121 22.39 -16.52 -2.59
CA GLY A 121 22.74 -16.74 -3.99
C GLY A 121 23.83 -15.79 -4.54
N LEU A 122 24.02 -14.64 -3.89
CA LEU A 122 25.06 -13.65 -4.19
C LEU A 122 26.31 -13.79 -3.31
N GLY A 123 26.34 -14.75 -2.37
CA GLY A 123 27.43 -14.92 -1.40
C GLY A 123 27.45 -13.85 -0.30
N LEU A 124 26.32 -13.18 -0.04
CA LEU A 124 26.13 -12.19 1.01
C LEU A 124 25.43 -12.82 2.23
N LYS A 125 25.54 -12.13 3.38
CA LYS A 125 24.74 -12.42 4.58
C LYS A 125 23.85 -11.22 4.89
N LEU A 126 22.61 -11.49 5.29
CA LEU A 126 21.63 -10.47 5.66
C LEU A 126 21.90 -9.87 7.04
#